data_AF-A0A8T4ZL73-F1
#
_entry.id   AF-A0A8T4ZL73-F1
#
_cell.length_a   1.000
_cell.length_b   1.000
_cell.length_c   1.000
_cell.angle_alpha   90.00
_cell.angle_beta   90.00
_cell.angle_gamma   90.00
#
_symmetry.space_group_name_H-M   'P 1'
#
loop_
_entity.id
_entity.type
_entity.pdbx_description
1 polymer ?
#
loop_
_entity_poly.entity_id
_entity_poly.type
_entity_poly.pdbx_seq_one_letter_code
_entity_poly.pdbx_strand_id
1 'polypeptide(L)'
;MAHTPGGAWYPTIFPEKCDGCASLEKPRCVEFCPNGVFTIMNGKAVVAYPHKCVNGCTACEPIATKKAIAFPRRLTTFAQIREEDKGLLRKAICEKCGKTYRTNREVNICMDCESKK
;
A
#
# COMPACT_ATOMS: atom_id res chain seq x y z
N MET A 1 -25.32 -7.47 12.87
CA MET A 1 -24.83 -8.17 11.68
C MET A 1 -23.34 -8.39 11.89
N ALA A 2 -22.96 -9.56 12.42
CA ALA A 2 -21.60 -9.84 12.86
C ALA A 2 -20.71 -10.14 11.64
N HIS A 3 -19.71 -9.30 11.41
CA HIS A 3 -18.66 -9.56 10.41
C HIS A 3 -17.58 -10.43 11.08
N THR A 4 -17.60 -11.73 10.76
CA THR A 4 -16.63 -12.72 11.24
C THR A 4 -15.24 -12.46 10.64
N PRO A 5 -14.14 -12.56 11.41
CA PRO A 5 -12.77 -12.40 10.94
C PRO A 5 -12.31 -13.68 10.20
N GLY A 6 -12.80 -13.81 8.96
CA GLY A 6 -12.36 -14.79 7.98
C GLY A 6 -12.64 -14.18 6.61
N GLY A 7 -12.00 -13.04 6.34
CA GLY A 7 -12.30 -12.21 5.18
C GLY A 7 -12.21 -13.01 3.89
N ALA A 8 -13.31 -13.09 3.15
CA ALA A 8 -13.33 -13.78 1.88
C ALA A 8 -12.29 -13.16 0.93
N TRP A 9 -11.41 -14.00 0.39
CA TRP A 9 -10.35 -13.57 -0.51
C TRP A 9 -10.84 -13.64 -1.95
N TYR A 10 -11.15 -12.48 -2.51
CA TYR A 10 -11.45 -12.32 -3.94
C TYR A 10 -11.21 -10.86 -4.33
N PRO A 11 -10.98 -10.58 -5.63
CA PRO A 11 -10.78 -9.22 -6.10
C PRO A 11 -12.07 -8.39 -6.02
N THR A 12 -11.96 -7.09 -5.81
CA THR A 12 -13.03 -6.11 -6.04
C THR A 12 -12.73 -5.37 -7.34
N ILE A 13 -13.75 -5.18 -8.19
CA ILE A 13 -13.64 -4.38 -9.40
C ILE A 13 -14.27 -2.99 -9.17
N PHE A 14 -13.51 -1.94 -9.47
CA PHE A 14 -13.97 -0.55 -9.47
C PHE A 14 -14.53 -0.19 -10.85
N PRO A 15 -15.86 -0.09 -11.01
CA PRO A 15 -16.48 0.15 -12.30
C PRO A 15 -16.13 1.52 -12.88
N GLU A 16 -15.79 2.49 -12.05
CA GLU A 16 -15.34 3.83 -12.47
C GLU A 16 -13.98 3.81 -13.18
N LYS A 17 -13.12 2.83 -12.86
CA LYS A 17 -11.77 2.67 -13.43
C LYS A 17 -11.75 1.60 -14.52
N CYS A 18 -12.71 0.68 -14.51
CA CYS A 18 -12.85 -0.34 -15.53
C CYS A 18 -13.41 0.27 -16.82
N ASP A 19 -12.59 0.30 -17.86
CA ASP A 19 -12.96 0.67 -19.22
C ASP A 19 -13.32 -0.55 -20.09
N GLY A 20 -13.50 -1.71 -19.47
CA GLY A 20 -13.83 -2.94 -20.17
C GLY A 20 -12.70 -3.55 -20.98
N CYS A 21 -11.49 -2.97 -20.96
CA CYS A 21 -10.47 -3.24 -21.95
C CYS A 21 -11.01 -3.10 -23.39
N ALA A 22 -11.83 -2.07 -23.66
CA ALA A 22 -12.53 -1.90 -24.94
C ALA A 22 -11.62 -1.92 -26.20
N SER A 23 -10.32 -1.69 -26.03
CA SER A 23 -9.32 -1.78 -27.11
C SER A 23 -8.85 -3.21 -27.42
N LEU A 24 -9.32 -4.22 -26.68
CA LEU A 24 -8.95 -5.63 -26.80
C LEU A 24 -10.19 -6.47 -27.07
N GLU A 25 -10.02 -7.56 -27.83
CA GLU A 25 -11.11 -8.51 -28.12
C GLU A 25 -11.72 -9.10 -26.85
N LYS A 26 -10.87 -9.31 -25.82
CA LYS A 26 -11.28 -9.77 -24.51
C LYS A 26 -10.57 -8.99 -23.39
N PRO A 27 -11.20 -8.88 -22.22
CA PRO A 27 -10.58 -8.26 -21.06
C PRO A 27 -9.46 -9.14 -20.54
N ARG A 28 -8.27 -8.55 -20.35
CA ARG A 28 -7.08 -9.28 -19.90
C ARG A 28 -7.31 -10.02 -18.58
N CYS A 29 -8.11 -9.48 -17.66
CA CYS A 29 -8.41 -10.16 -16.40
C CYS A 29 -9.24 -11.44 -16.57
N VAL A 30 -10.11 -11.50 -17.58
CA VAL A 30 -10.91 -12.70 -17.89
C VAL A 30 -10.02 -13.76 -18.54
N GLU A 31 -9.19 -13.38 -19.51
CA GLU A 31 -8.30 -14.34 -20.18
C GLU A 31 -7.17 -14.84 -19.27
N PHE A 32 -6.66 -13.97 -18.41
CA PHE A 32 -5.56 -14.29 -17.51
C PHE A 32 -5.96 -15.24 -16.37
N CYS A 33 -7.23 -15.24 -15.94
CA CYS A 33 -7.66 -16.02 -14.78
C CYS A 33 -8.14 -17.42 -15.21
N PRO A 34 -7.33 -18.49 -15.06
CA PRO A 34 -7.73 -19.83 -15.48
C PRO A 34 -8.91 -20.39 -14.67
N ASN A 35 -9.16 -19.84 -13.48
CA ASN A 35 -10.24 -20.26 -12.59
C ASN A 35 -11.60 -19.67 -12.98
N GLY A 36 -11.67 -18.79 -13.99
CA GLY A 36 -12.94 -18.21 -14.45
C GLY A 36 -13.66 -17.39 -13.38
N VAL A 37 -12.91 -16.61 -12.59
CA VAL A 37 -13.47 -15.74 -11.54
C VAL A 37 -14.30 -14.59 -12.11
N PHE A 38 -13.90 -14.09 -13.28
CA PHE A 38 -14.46 -12.91 -13.92
C PHE A 38 -15.41 -13.25 -15.06
N THR A 39 -16.41 -12.39 -15.28
CA THR A 39 -17.23 -12.35 -16.49
C THR A 39 -17.38 -10.92 -16.97
N ILE A 40 -18.06 -10.72 -18.11
CA ILE A 40 -18.36 -9.40 -18.66
C ILE A 40 -19.85 -9.10 -18.58
N MET A 41 -20.16 -7.96 -17.97
CA MET A 41 -21.50 -7.42 -17.90
C MET A 41 -21.45 -5.94 -18.29
N ASN A 42 -22.31 -5.53 -19.23
CA ASN A 42 -22.37 -4.15 -19.74
C ASN A 42 -20.99 -3.62 -20.20
N GLY A 43 -20.21 -4.48 -20.88
CA GLY A 43 -18.88 -4.14 -21.36
C GLY A 43 -17.83 -3.95 -20.26
N LYS A 44 -18.12 -4.27 -18.99
CA LYS A 44 -17.16 -4.17 -17.87
C LYS A 44 -16.96 -5.52 -17.20
N ALA A 45 -15.75 -5.74 -16.71
CA ALA A 45 -15.43 -6.93 -15.95
C ALA A 45 -16.19 -6.90 -14.61
N VAL A 46 -16.74 -8.04 -14.21
CA VAL A 46 -17.37 -8.25 -12.90
C VAL A 46 -16.90 -9.58 -12.31
N VAL A 47 -16.94 -9.69 -10.98
CA VAL A 47 -16.57 -10.92 -10.28
C VAL A 47 -17.82 -11.79 -10.15
N ALA A 48 -17.99 -12.74 -11.07
CA ALA A 48 -19.13 -13.67 -11.05
C ALA A 48 -18.92 -14.86 -10.12
N TYR A 49 -17.68 -15.34 -9.98
CA TYR A 49 -17.38 -16.54 -9.23
C TYR A 49 -16.29 -16.29 -8.18
N PRO A 50 -16.58 -15.50 -7.12
CA PRO A 50 -15.59 -15.14 -6.11
C PRO A 50 -15.00 -16.36 -5.38
N HIS A 51 -15.79 -17.42 -5.19
CA HIS A 51 -15.36 -18.67 -4.56
C HIS A 51 -14.30 -19.45 -5.37
N LYS A 52 -14.16 -19.17 -6.67
CA LYS A 52 -13.10 -19.77 -7.51
C LYS A 52 -11.77 -19.03 -7.39
N CYS A 53 -11.74 -17.92 -6.66
CA CYS A 53 -10.50 -17.19 -6.43
C CYS A 53 -9.63 -17.95 -5.43
N VAL A 54 -8.37 -18.19 -5.81
CA VAL A 54 -7.41 -18.87 -4.94
C VAL A 54 -7.00 -17.92 -3.82
N ASN A 55 -7.17 -18.36 -2.56
CA ASN A 55 -6.76 -17.61 -1.38
C ASN A 55 -5.29 -17.17 -1.48
N GLY A 56 -5.06 -15.86 -1.50
CA GLY A 56 -3.74 -15.26 -1.59
C GLY A 56 -3.25 -14.94 -3.01
N CYS A 57 -3.92 -15.39 -4.06
CA CYS A 57 -3.57 -15.01 -5.42
C CYS A 57 -3.93 -13.53 -5.65
N THR A 58 -2.95 -12.72 -6.07
CA THR A 58 -3.13 -11.32 -6.49
C THR A 58 -2.73 -11.09 -7.95
N ALA A 59 -2.50 -12.16 -8.71
CA ALA A 59 -1.82 -12.07 -10.00
C ALA A 59 -2.59 -11.26 -11.06
N CYS A 60 -3.92 -11.17 -10.96
CA CYS A 60 -4.74 -10.36 -11.87
C CYS A 60 -4.77 -8.86 -11.53
N GLU A 61 -4.33 -8.45 -10.34
CA GLU A 61 -4.29 -7.04 -9.91
C GLU A 61 -3.38 -6.17 -10.81
N PRO A 62 -2.10 -6.51 -11.04
CA PRO A 62 -1.23 -5.71 -11.91
C PRO A 62 -1.60 -5.80 -13.41
N ILE A 63 -2.39 -6.80 -13.81
CA ILE A 63 -2.84 -6.97 -15.20
C ILE A 63 -3.85 -5.88 -15.59
N ALA A 64 -4.61 -5.35 -14.62
CA ALA A 64 -5.56 -4.27 -14.86
C ALA A 64 -4.84 -2.92 -15.01
N THR A 65 -4.69 -2.45 -16.26
CA THR A 65 -3.94 -1.22 -16.61
C THR A 65 -4.39 0.03 -15.84
N LYS A 66 -5.68 0.14 -15.51
CA LYS A 66 -6.27 1.29 -14.80
C LYS A 66 -6.40 1.10 -13.28
N LYS A 67 -5.74 0.09 -12.70
CA LYS A 67 -5.90 -0.27 -11.27
C LYS A 67 -7.38 -0.45 -10.90
N ALA A 68 -8.13 -1.05 -11.82
CA ALA A 68 -9.55 -1.31 -11.66
C ALA A 68 -9.84 -2.53 -10.78
N ILE A 69 -8.82 -3.33 -10.46
CA ILE A 69 -8.89 -4.49 -9.56
C ILE A 69 -8.10 -4.15 -8.30
N ALA A 70 -8.64 -4.52 -7.13
CA ALA A 70 -7.88 -4.54 -5.88
C ALA A 70 -8.28 -5.75 -5.03
N PHE A 71 -7.32 -6.28 -4.27
CA PHE A 71 -7.58 -7.33 -3.30
C PHE A 71 -7.77 -6.78 -1.88
N PRO A 72 -8.42 -7.54 -0.98
CA PRO A 72 -8.37 -7.30 0.45
C PRO A 72 -6.91 -7.17 0.87
N ARG A 73 -6.54 -6.03 1.49
CA ARG A 73 -5.19 -5.87 2.02
C ARG A 73 -5.00 -6.94 3.09
N ARG A 74 -4.01 -7.81 2.91
CA ARG A 74 -3.47 -8.53 4.06
C ARG A 74 -2.95 -7.44 4.98
N LEU A 75 -3.62 -7.24 6.11
CA LEU A 75 -3.03 -6.49 7.22
C LEU A 75 -1.85 -7.33 7.69
N THR A 76 -0.70 -7.18 7.01
CA THR A 76 0.55 -7.57 7.61
C THR A 76 0.76 -6.58 8.73
N THR A 77 0.78 -7.06 9.97
CA THR A 77 0.95 -6.26 11.19
C THR A 77 2.13 -5.28 11.10
N PHE A 78 3.07 -5.51 10.18
CA PHE A 78 4.26 -4.71 9.93
C PHE A 78 4.05 -3.45 9.06
N ALA A 79 2.92 -3.28 8.37
CA ALA A 79 2.73 -2.17 7.42
C ALA A 79 2.43 -0.80 8.06
N GLN A 80 2.33 -0.72 9.39
CA GLN A 80 2.05 0.53 10.12
C GLN A 80 3.23 1.09 10.92
N ILE A 81 4.44 0.53 10.77
CA ILE A 81 5.64 1.25 11.24
C ILE A 81 5.89 2.36 10.23
N ARG A 82 5.19 3.50 10.38
CA ARG A 82 5.79 4.79 10.02
C ARG A 82 7.14 4.80 10.73
N GLU A 83 8.21 5.05 9.99
CA GLU A 83 9.55 5.19 10.56
C GLU A 83 9.46 6.13 11.76
N GLU A 84 9.41 5.56 12.96
CA GLU A 84 9.56 6.33 14.17
C GLU A 84 11.00 6.82 14.08
N ASP A 85 11.15 8.13 13.85
CA ASP A 85 12.41 8.85 13.90
C ASP A 85 13.19 8.23 15.05
N LYS A 86 14.29 7.51 14.75
CA LYS A 86 14.96 6.59 15.70
C LYS A 86 15.49 7.30 16.95
N GLY A 87 15.12 8.56 17.20
CA GLY A 87 15.36 9.29 18.44
C GLY A 87 16.83 9.51 18.73
N LEU A 88 17.71 9.11 17.80
CA LEU A 88 19.15 9.14 18.00
C LEU A 88 19.64 10.58 18.15
N LEU A 89 18.94 11.56 17.59
CA LEU A 89 19.36 12.96 17.65
C LEU A 89 18.22 13.86 18.12
N ARG A 90 18.33 14.41 19.33
CA ARG A 90 17.46 15.50 19.80
C ARG A 90 17.86 16.82 19.14
N LYS A 91 16.89 17.70 18.94
CA LYS A 91 17.11 19.09 18.54
C LYS A 91 17.48 19.91 19.78
N ALA A 92 18.62 20.59 19.76
CA ALA A 92 19.12 21.43 20.86
C ALA A 92 19.52 22.81 20.34
N ILE A 93 19.56 23.81 21.21
CA ILE A 93 20.02 25.18 20.92
C ILE A 93 21.33 25.38 21.65
N CYS A 94 22.36 25.87 20.94
CA CYS A 94 23.67 26.06 21.52
C CYS A 94 23.70 27.28 22.45
N GLU A 95 24.14 27.10 23.70
CA GLU A 95 24.25 28.18 24.70
C GLU A 95 25.31 29.24 24.34
N LYS A 96 26.31 28.89 23.52
CA LYS A 96 27.39 29.82 23.11
C LYS A 96 27.06 30.64 21.87
N CYS A 97 26.38 30.06 20.88
CA CYS A 97 26.17 30.70 19.58
C CYS A 97 24.70 30.81 19.16
N GLY A 98 23.76 30.31 19.97
CA GLY A 98 22.33 30.34 19.67
C GLY A 98 21.88 29.44 18.51
N LYS A 99 22.80 28.73 17.84
CA LYS A 99 22.47 27.88 16.70
C LYS A 99 21.69 26.65 17.14
N THR A 100 20.68 26.30 16.38
CA THR A 100 19.94 25.06 16.55
C THR A 100 20.67 23.92 15.85
N TYR A 101 20.91 22.80 16.53
CA TYR A 101 21.64 21.65 16.01
C TYR A 101 21.02 20.32 16.48
N ARG A 102 21.37 19.23 15.80
CA ARG A 102 20.95 17.87 16.16
C ARG A 102 22.07 17.17 16.90
N THR A 103 21.79 16.58 18.05
CA THR A 103 22.82 15.89 18.85
C THR A 103 22.21 14.73 19.64
N ASN A 104 23.01 13.69 19.86
CA ASN A 104 22.71 12.61 20.81
C ASN A 104 23.26 12.91 22.21
N ARG A 105 23.98 14.04 22.38
CA ARG A 105 24.67 14.39 23.62
C ARG A 105 23.75 15.17 24.57
N GLU A 106 23.98 15.02 25.87
CA GLU A 106 23.25 15.74 26.92
C GLU A 106 23.72 17.20 27.09
N VAL A 107 24.74 17.63 26.34
CA VAL A 107 25.24 19.02 26.36
C VAL A 107 24.54 19.91 25.34
N ASN A 108 24.24 21.16 25.73
CA ASN A 108 23.67 22.20 24.87
C ASN A 108 24.77 23.10 24.25
N ILE A 109 25.93 22.53 23.94
CA ILE A 109 27.02 23.20 23.20
C ILE A 109 27.23 22.48 21.86
N CYS A 110 27.19 23.23 20.75
CA CYS A 110 27.46 22.66 19.42
C CYS A 110 28.94 22.30 19.29
N MET A 111 29.26 21.35 18.41
CA MET A 111 30.64 20.89 18.23
C MET A 111 31.60 22.03 17.86
N ASP A 112 31.19 22.99 17.02
CA ASP A 112 32.02 24.16 16.68
C ASP A 112 32.40 25.03 17.88
N CYS A 113 31.51 25.16 18.86
CA CYS A 113 31.73 25.96 20.06
C CYS A 113 32.50 25.20 21.16
N GLU A 114 32.52 23.88 21.07
CA GLU A 114 33.29 22.98 21.92
C GLU A 114 34.74 22.89 21.45
N SER A 115 34.99 22.79 20.15
CA SER A 115 36.34 22.71 19.55
C SER A 115 37.15 24.01 19.60
N LYS A 116 36.51 25.14 19.92
CA LYS A 116 37.15 26.46 20.11
C LYS A 116 37.52 26.76 21.57
N LYS A 117 37.65 25.72 22.40
CA LYS A 117 38.15 25.84 23.78
C LYS A 117 39.66 26.01 23.81
#